data_AF-A0A2D8Z2N3-F1
#
_entry.id   AF-A0A2D8Z2N3-F1
#
_cell.length_a   1.000
_cell.length_b   1.000
_cell.length_c   1.000
_cell.angle_alpha   90.00
_cell.angle_beta   90.00
_cell.angle_gamma   90.00
#
_symmetry.space_group_name_H-M   'P 1'
#
loop_
_entity.id
_entity.type
_entity.pdbx_description
1 polymer ?
#
loop_
_entity_poly.entity_id
_entity_poly.type
_entity_poly.pdbx_seq_one_letter_code
_entity_poly.pdbx_strand_id
1 'polypeptide(L)'
;YGGVEGPKNPAGPWDIMSSAGKASGFPGWHRHKFEWLDANRKKYISSGMHRLEITPLNASSGVSMIVIPVDDPVKPSKVFVIEISQPLRGKDSQNSVGVLVYSVDAKLATGRNPVVVYPKLDLLKAPFHAGDHFNHIDAPMGIKVLKKNKDESFLIEVKVD
;
A
#
# COMPACT_ATOMS: atom_id res chain seq x y z
N TYR A 1 20.04 -9.23 -18.49
CA TYR A 1 19.77 -8.69 -17.13
C TYR A 1 20.57 -7.40 -16.97
N GLY A 2 19.96 -6.26 -17.24
CA GLY A 2 20.66 -4.98 -17.30
C GLY A 2 19.87 -3.99 -18.15
N GLY A 3 19.75 -2.75 -17.68
CA GLY A 3 19.19 -1.64 -18.45
C GLY A 3 17.79 -1.16 -18.05
N VAL A 4 17.44 -1.13 -16.75
CA VAL A 4 16.33 -0.28 -16.29
C VAL A 4 16.85 0.68 -15.24
N GLU A 5 16.99 1.95 -15.64
CA GLU A 5 17.21 3.06 -14.71
C GLU A 5 15.94 3.29 -13.92
N GLY A 6 15.99 2.84 -12.67
CA GLY A 6 14.98 2.93 -11.63
C GLY A 6 15.57 2.27 -10.38
N PRO A 7 15.12 2.61 -9.17
CA PRO A 7 15.67 2.01 -7.96
C PRO A 7 15.59 0.48 -8.05
N LYS A 8 16.73 -0.20 -7.89
CA LYS A 8 16.78 -1.67 -7.73
C LYS A 8 15.85 -2.00 -6.55
N ASN A 9 14.76 -2.72 -6.81
CA ASN A 9 13.68 -3.02 -5.86
C ASN A 9 12.83 -1.79 -5.43
N PRO A 10 11.86 -1.36 -6.25
CA PRO A 10 10.96 -0.26 -5.91
C PRO A 10 9.89 -0.62 -4.85
N ALA A 11 9.71 -1.91 -4.53
CA ALA A 11 8.87 -2.34 -3.40
C ALA A 11 9.59 -2.21 -2.05
N GLY A 12 10.92 -2.12 -2.06
CA GLY A 12 11.75 -2.01 -0.86
C GLY A 12 11.62 -3.22 0.08
N PRO A 13 11.73 -2.99 1.41
CA PRO A 13 11.64 -4.05 2.43
C PRO A 13 10.21 -4.45 2.80
N TRP A 14 9.20 -3.92 2.11
CA TRP A 14 7.78 -4.08 2.46
C TRP A 14 7.12 -5.31 1.85
N ASP A 15 7.78 -5.93 0.87
CA ASP A 15 7.31 -7.14 0.19
C ASP A 15 8.30 -8.28 0.42
N ILE A 16 7.81 -9.40 0.97
CA ILE A 16 8.59 -10.62 1.18
C ILE A 16 9.13 -11.21 -0.13
N MET A 17 8.42 -11.02 -1.24
CA MET A 17 8.87 -11.43 -2.57
C MET A 17 10.02 -10.57 -3.08
N SER A 18 10.32 -9.46 -2.40
CA SER A 18 11.40 -8.55 -2.76
C SER A 18 12.55 -8.55 -1.76
N SER A 19 12.26 -8.63 -0.45
CA SER A 19 13.27 -8.66 0.61
C SER A 19 12.85 -9.57 1.77
N ALA A 20 12.95 -10.88 1.57
CA ALA A 20 12.54 -11.89 2.56
C ALA A 20 13.24 -11.77 3.94
N GLY A 21 14.45 -11.19 3.99
CA GLY A 21 15.18 -10.95 5.24
C GLY A 21 14.65 -9.79 6.07
N LYS A 22 13.97 -8.81 5.45
CA LYS A 22 13.49 -7.58 6.11
C LYS A 22 11.97 -7.53 6.23
N ALA A 23 11.24 -7.99 5.22
CA ALA A 23 9.78 -8.03 5.26
C ALA A 23 9.31 -9.06 6.30
N SER A 24 8.23 -8.74 7.03
CA SER A 24 7.61 -9.68 7.97
C SER A 24 6.52 -10.54 7.36
N GLY A 25 6.00 -10.18 6.18
CA GLY A 25 4.94 -10.92 5.50
C GLY A 25 4.59 -10.37 4.13
N PHE A 26 3.54 -10.94 3.53
CA PHE A 26 3.01 -10.49 2.25
C PHE A 26 2.17 -9.22 2.40
N PRO A 27 2.35 -8.21 1.53
CA PRO A 27 1.41 -7.08 1.39
C PRO A 27 0.01 -7.56 0.98
N GLY A 28 -0.98 -6.71 1.21
CA GLY A 28 -2.39 -7.00 0.96
C GLY A 28 -2.66 -7.42 -0.48
N TRP A 29 -1.95 -6.86 -1.47
CA TRP A 29 -2.10 -7.25 -2.87
C TRP A 29 -1.79 -8.72 -3.15
N HIS A 30 -0.69 -9.26 -2.60
CA HIS A 30 -0.38 -10.68 -2.76
C HIS A 30 -1.41 -11.54 -2.05
N ARG A 31 -1.85 -11.15 -0.85
CA ARG A 31 -2.92 -11.85 -0.13
C ARG A 31 -4.23 -11.83 -0.90
N HIS A 32 -4.57 -10.73 -1.57
CA HIS A 32 -5.73 -10.65 -2.44
C HIS A 32 -5.61 -11.62 -3.61
N LYS A 33 -4.46 -11.62 -4.31
CA LYS A 33 -4.20 -12.50 -5.46
C LYS A 33 -4.27 -13.99 -5.09
N PHE A 34 -3.84 -14.34 -3.89
CA PHE A 34 -3.90 -15.71 -3.38
C PHE A 34 -5.21 -16.06 -2.66
N GLU A 35 -6.18 -15.13 -2.64
CA GLU A 35 -7.46 -15.32 -1.96
C GLU A 35 -7.34 -15.54 -0.44
N TRP A 36 -6.28 -15.01 0.17
CA TRP A 36 -6.02 -15.06 1.62
C TRP A 36 -6.56 -13.84 2.39
N LEU A 37 -7.12 -12.86 1.68
CA LEU A 37 -7.78 -11.69 2.27
C LEU A 37 -9.24 -11.65 1.80
N ASP A 38 -10.15 -11.81 2.77
CA ASP A 38 -11.59 -11.86 2.53
C ASP A 38 -12.10 -10.64 1.75
N ALA A 39 -13.14 -10.85 0.93
CA ALA A 39 -13.72 -9.80 0.10
C ALA A 39 -14.20 -8.59 0.92
N ASN A 40 -14.80 -8.83 2.09
CA ASN A 40 -15.31 -7.78 2.98
C ASN A 40 -14.22 -6.96 3.68
N ARG A 41 -12.97 -7.43 3.67
CA ARG A 41 -11.79 -6.72 4.20
C ARG A 41 -11.20 -5.74 3.19
N LYS A 42 -11.70 -5.72 1.95
CA LYS A 42 -11.20 -4.88 0.85
C LYS A 42 -12.24 -3.84 0.47
N LYS A 43 -11.80 -2.64 0.11
CA LYS A 43 -12.67 -1.59 -0.42
C LYS A 43 -12.14 -1.11 -1.76
N TYR A 44 -13.00 -1.09 -2.77
CA TYR A 44 -12.70 -0.51 -4.07
C TYR A 44 -13.32 0.89 -4.16
N ILE A 45 -12.51 1.90 -4.50
CA ILE A 45 -12.93 3.30 -4.57
C ILE A 45 -12.48 3.88 -5.90
N SER A 46 -13.43 4.31 -6.73
CA SER A 46 -13.15 4.82 -8.07
C SER A 46 -13.43 6.32 -8.25
N SER A 47 -14.05 6.99 -7.27
CA SER A 47 -14.33 8.42 -7.33
C SER A 47 -14.76 8.97 -5.97
N GLY A 48 -14.63 10.30 -5.81
CA GLY A 48 -15.17 11.05 -4.69
C GLY A 48 -14.27 11.08 -3.46
N MET A 49 -14.82 11.60 -2.36
CA MET A 49 -14.10 11.77 -1.10
C MET A 49 -14.66 10.82 -0.04
N HIS A 50 -13.78 10.05 0.58
CA HIS A 50 -14.12 8.99 1.51
C HIS A 50 -13.30 9.11 2.78
N ARG A 51 -13.96 9.15 3.93
CA ARG A 51 -13.32 9.04 5.24
C ARG A 51 -13.53 7.64 5.79
N LEU A 52 -12.45 6.92 6.04
CA LEU A 52 -12.44 5.48 6.27
C LEU A 52 -11.50 5.14 7.42
N GLU A 53 -11.87 4.15 8.22
CA GLU A 53 -10.94 3.51 9.12
C GLU A 53 -10.33 2.29 8.44
N ILE A 54 -9.00 2.20 8.44
CA ILE A 54 -8.26 1.02 7.97
C ILE A 54 -7.65 0.27 9.14
N THR A 55 -7.76 -1.06 9.12
CA THR A 55 -7.26 -1.97 10.15
C THR A 55 -6.07 -2.81 9.64
N PRO A 56 -5.20 -3.33 10.52
CA PRO A 56 -4.08 -4.15 10.09
C PRO A 56 -4.51 -5.39 9.29
N LEU A 57 -3.69 -5.85 8.35
CA LEU A 57 -3.99 -7.05 7.53
C LEU A 57 -4.28 -8.31 8.37
N ASN A 58 -3.68 -8.41 9.56
CA ASN A 58 -3.87 -9.55 10.48
C ASN A 58 -5.00 -9.33 11.50
N ALA A 59 -5.70 -8.18 11.47
CA ALA A 59 -6.89 -7.98 12.29
C ALA A 59 -7.97 -9.02 11.91
N SER A 60 -8.94 -9.26 12.79
CA SER A 60 -10.06 -10.17 12.52
C SER A 60 -11.16 -9.54 11.67
N SER A 61 -11.24 -8.21 11.63
CA SER A 61 -12.30 -7.46 10.94
C SER A 61 -11.84 -6.06 10.51
N GLY A 62 -12.74 -5.31 9.86
CA GLY A 62 -12.50 -3.97 9.34
C GLY A 62 -11.90 -3.95 7.93
N VAL A 63 -11.82 -2.77 7.32
CA VAL A 63 -11.20 -2.62 5.99
C VAL A 63 -9.69 -2.63 6.15
N SER A 64 -8.99 -3.54 5.50
CA SER A 64 -7.53 -3.65 5.62
C SER A 64 -6.77 -3.30 4.35
N MET A 65 -7.48 -3.17 3.24
CA MET A 65 -6.89 -2.84 1.94
C MET A 65 -7.89 -2.00 1.14
N ILE A 66 -7.46 -0.84 0.67
CA ILE A 66 -8.22 -0.02 -0.27
C ILE A 66 -7.52 -0.10 -1.62
N VAL A 67 -8.31 -0.25 -2.68
CA VAL A 67 -7.84 -0.32 -4.06
C VAL A 67 -8.49 0.80 -4.86
N ILE A 68 -7.66 1.54 -5.59
CA ILE A 68 -8.06 2.68 -6.41
C ILE A 68 -7.56 2.45 -7.83
N PRO A 69 -8.43 2.41 -8.86
CA PRO A 69 -8.01 2.26 -10.24
C PRO A 69 -7.26 3.50 -10.73
N VAL A 70 -6.27 3.30 -11.61
CA VAL A 70 -5.56 4.39 -12.29
C VAL A 70 -6.14 4.67 -13.67
N ASP A 71 -6.62 3.64 -14.36
CA ASP A 71 -7.12 3.72 -15.73
C ASP A 71 -8.61 3.38 -15.82
N ASP A 72 -8.96 2.15 -16.21
CA ASP A 72 -10.35 1.75 -16.39
C ASP A 72 -10.94 1.38 -15.01
N PRO A 73 -11.98 2.07 -14.52
CA PRO A 73 -12.55 1.80 -13.20
C PRO A 73 -13.33 0.48 -13.11
N VAL A 74 -13.66 -0.15 -14.23
CA VAL A 74 -14.34 -1.46 -14.29
C VAL A 74 -13.31 -2.58 -14.37
N LYS A 75 -12.25 -2.40 -15.15
CA LYS A 75 -11.19 -3.41 -15.36
C LYS A 75 -9.80 -2.78 -15.36
N PRO A 76 -9.32 -2.31 -14.19
CA PRO A 76 -8.08 -1.57 -14.13
C PRO A 76 -6.90 -2.46 -14.45
N SER A 77 -5.95 -1.93 -15.21
CA SER A 77 -4.67 -2.59 -15.44
C SER A 77 -3.60 -2.11 -14.46
N LYS A 78 -3.78 -0.90 -13.92
CA LYS A 78 -2.94 -0.34 -12.87
C LYS A 78 -3.82 0.17 -11.73
N VAL A 79 -3.40 -0.08 -10.51
CA VAL A 79 -4.11 0.32 -9.30
C VAL A 79 -3.15 0.92 -8.28
N PHE A 80 -3.64 1.83 -7.44
CA PHE A 80 -3.03 2.15 -6.16
C PHE A 80 -3.68 1.31 -5.07
N VAL A 81 -2.86 0.93 -4.09
CA VAL A 81 -3.27 0.21 -2.90
C VAL A 81 -2.85 0.98 -1.67
N ILE A 82 -3.75 1.04 -0.70
CA ILE A 82 -3.55 1.65 0.61
C ILE A 82 -3.84 0.60 1.67
N GLU A 83 -2.88 0.37 2.56
CA GLU A 83 -3.02 -0.55 3.69
C GLU A 83 -2.15 -0.10 4.86
N ILE A 84 -2.24 -0.78 6.00
CA ILE A 84 -1.27 -0.59 7.09
C ILE A 84 -0.05 -1.47 6.82
N SER A 85 1.14 -0.86 6.83
CA SER A 85 2.40 -1.58 6.64
C SER A 85 2.57 -2.69 7.67
N GLN A 86 3.06 -3.84 7.21
CA GLN A 86 3.54 -4.87 8.12
C GLN A 86 4.85 -4.39 8.77
N PRO A 87 5.08 -4.68 10.07
CA PRO A 87 6.29 -4.23 10.74
C PRO A 87 7.54 -4.83 10.07
N LEU A 88 8.60 -4.05 9.89
CA LEU A 88 9.85 -4.59 9.37
C LEU A 88 10.54 -5.48 10.42
N ARG A 89 11.36 -6.43 9.98
CA ARG A 89 12.21 -7.26 10.84
C ARG A 89 13.50 -6.53 11.19
N GLY A 90 14.00 -6.77 12.41
CA GLY A 90 15.31 -6.29 12.86
C GLY A 90 15.31 -4.83 13.34
N LYS A 91 16.46 -4.16 13.18
CA LYS A 91 16.70 -2.80 13.70
C LYS A 91 15.87 -1.72 13.01
N ASP A 92 15.40 -2.00 11.79
CA ASP A 92 14.57 -1.09 10.99
C ASP A 92 13.06 -1.14 11.38
N SER A 93 12.70 -1.88 12.44
CA SER A 93 11.31 -2.06 12.88
C SER A 93 10.69 -0.81 13.52
N GLN A 94 11.52 0.08 14.09
CA GLN A 94 11.02 1.30 14.73
C GLN A 94 10.34 2.22 13.69
N ASN A 95 9.12 2.66 13.99
CA ASN A 95 8.27 3.47 13.10
C ASN A 95 7.96 2.84 11.74
N SER A 96 8.04 1.51 11.62
CA SER A 96 7.70 0.80 10.39
C SER A 96 6.21 0.55 10.21
N VAL A 97 5.36 0.85 11.21
CA VAL A 97 3.91 0.64 11.17
C VAL A 97 3.19 1.97 10.96
N GLY A 98 2.66 2.16 9.77
CA GLY A 98 1.88 3.32 9.36
C GLY A 98 1.06 3.00 8.10
N VAL A 99 0.53 4.02 7.44
CA VAL A 99 -0.22 3.85 6.19
C VAL A 99 0.76 3.71 5.03
N LEU A 100 0.76 2.56 4.36
CA LEU A 100 1.59 2.29 3.19
C LEU A 100 0.79 2.54 1.91
N VAL A 101 1.42 3.23 0.95
CA VAL A 101 0.86 3.48 -0.37
C VAL A 101 1.76 2.86 -1.41
N TYR A 102 1.21 2.04 -2.29
CA TYR A 102 1.94 1.42 -3.39
C TYR A 102 1.06 1.28 -4.62
N SER A 103 1.66 1.24 -5.81
CA SER A 103 0.95 0.90 -7.04
C SER A 103 1.25 -0.53 -7.45
N VAL A 104 0.30 -1.13 -8.16
CA VAL A 104 0.47 -2.40 -8.84
C VAL A 104 0.08 -2.25 -10.31
N ASP A 105 0.99 -2.62 -11.20
CA ASP A 105 0.78 -2.60 -12.66
C ASP A 105 0.77 -4.03 -13.21
N ALA A 106 -0.42 -4.49 -13.63
CA ALA A 106 -0.63 -5.83 -14.17
C ALA A 106 -0.16 -5.97 -15.63
N LYS A 107 0.16 -4.87 -16.33
CA LYS A 107 0.75 -4.93 -17.68
C LYS A 107 2.22 -5.32 -17.64
N LEU A 108 2.87 -5.14 -16.49
CA LEU A 108 4.27 -5.51 -16.32
C LEU A 108 4.42 -7.01 -16.05
N ALA A 109 5.23 -7.67 -16.86
CA ALA A 109 5.57 -9.08 -16.67
C ALA A 109 6.27 -9.31 -15.32
N THR A 110 6.14 -10.52 -14.78
CA THR A 110 6.90 -10.97 -13.60
C THR A 110 8.39 -10.67 -13.75
N GLY A 111 9.02 -10.19 -12.67
CA GLY A 111 10.43 -9.78 -12.67
C GLY A 111 10.69 -8.37 -13.21
N ARG A 112 9.66 -7.65 -13.68
CA ARG A 112 9.75 -6.23 -14.08
C ARG A 112 9.20 -5.26 -13.04
N ASN A 113 9.22 -5.66 -11.77
CA ASN A 113 8.82 -4.83 -10.62
C ASN A 113 7.40 -4.22 -10.75
N PRO A 114 6.34 -5.04 -10.87
CA PRO A 114 4.97 -4.54 -10.99
C PRO A 114 4.48 -3.81 -9.73
N VAL A 115 5.14 -4.00 -8.58
CA VAL A 115 4.81 -3.36 -7.30
C VAL A 115 5.82 -2.25 -7.02
N VAL A 116 5.31 -1.04 -6.78
CA VAL A 116 6.13 0.15 -6.48
C VAL A 116 5.60 0.82 -5.23
N VAL A 117 6.41 0.92 -4.18
CA VAL A 117 6.07 1.64 -2.95
C VAL A 117 6.38 3.12 -3.13
N TYR A 118 5.44 3.96 -2.71
CA TYR A 118 5.60 5.42 -2.71
C TYR A 118 5.92 5.87 -1.30
N PRO A 119 7.20 6.16 -0.98
CA PRO A 119 7.57 6.48 0.38
C PRO A 119 7.21 7.91 0.76
N LYS A 120 6.89 8.12 2.05
CA LYS A 120 6.82 9.46 2.63
C LYS A 120 8.17 10.19 2.59
N LEU A 121 9.26 9.49 2.90
CA LEU A 121 10.62 10.04 2.91
C LEU A 121 11.58 9.22 2.05
N ASP A 122 11.75 7.95 2.40
CA ASP A 122 12.58 6.99 1.67
C ASP A 122 12.00 5.58 1.82
N LEU A 123 12.53 4.59 1.08
CA LEU A 123 11.98 3.24 1.09
C LEU A 123 12.05 2.52 2.46
N LEU A 124 12.92 2.91 3.39
CA LEU A 124 12.93 2.36 4.76
C LEU A 124 11.93 3.08 5.66
N LYS A 125 11.63 4.35 5.37
CA LYS A 125 10.67 5.22 6.07
C LYS A 125 9.50 5.55 5.16
N ALA A 126 8.93 4.51 4.54
CA ALA A 126 7.86 4.65 3.56
C ALA A 126 6.49 5.02 4.15
N PRO A 127 6.06 4.44 5.30
CA PRO A 127 4.70 4.66 5.78
C PRO A 127 4.40 6.09 6.21
N PHE A 128 3.19 6.54 5.90
CA PHE A 128 2.60 7.82 6.30
C PHE A 128 1.98 7.69 7.70
N HIS A 129 2.11 8.75 8.50
CA HIS A 129 1.61 8.82 9.88
C HIS A 129 0.61 9.96 10.04
N ALA A 130 -0.03 10.05 11.21
CA ALA A 130 -1.03 11.08 11.49
C ALA A 130 -0.50 12.50 11.17
N GLY A 131 -1.27 13.25 10.39
CA GLY A 131 -0.91 14.57 9.87
C GLY A 131 -0.28 14.55 8.48
N ASP A 132 0.25 13.41 8.02
CA ASP A 132 0.84 13.29 6.70
C ASP A 132 -0.22 13.23 5.59
N HIS A 133 0.21 13.62 4.40
CA HIS A 133 -0.56 13.49 3.17
C HIS A 133 0.30 12.88 2.06
N PHE A 134 -0.36 12.17 1.16
CA PHE A 134 0.19 11.66 -0.08
C PHE A 134 -0.56 12.31 -1.24
N ASN A 135 0.17 13.00 -2.10
CA ASN A 135 -0.27 13.45 -3.41
C ASN A 135 0.87 13.13 -4.38
N HIS A 136 0.57 12.55 -5.53
CA HIS A 136 1.58 12.19 -6.52
C HIS A 136 1.07 12.53 -7.91
N ILE A 137 1.94 13.03 -8.79
CA ILE A 137 1.56 13.48 -10.13
C ILE A 137 0.92 12.36 -10.97
N ASP A 138 1.38 11.13 -10.76
CA ASP A 138 0.86 9.93 -11.43
C ASP A 138 -0.33 9.26 -10.71
N ALA A 139 -0.81 9.81 -9.59
CA ALA A 139 -1.90 9.24 -8.82
C ALA A 139 -3.21 10.01 -9.08
N PRO A 140 -4.31 9.34 -9.46
CA PRO A 140 -5.63 9.97 -9.58
C PRO A 140 -6.28 10.21 -8.20
N MET A 141 -5.46 10.24 -7.14
CA MET A 141 -5.92 10.26 -5.77
C MET A 141 -4.96 10.99 -4.86
N GLY A 142 -5.53 11.50 -3.76
CA GLY A 142 -4.81 12.01 -2.61
C GLY A 142 -5.24 11.29 -1.33
N ILE A 143 -4.31 11.15 -0.39
CA ILE A 143 -4.58 10.56 0.93
C ILE A 143 -4.16 11.56 2.00
N LYS A 144 -4.95 11.65 3.07
CA LYS A 144 -4.57 12.30 4.30
C LYS A 144 -4.75 11.34 5.47
N VAL A 145 -3.69 11.14 6.24
CA VAL A 145 -3.76 10.32 7.46
C VAL A 145 -4.19 11.22 8.61
N LEU A 146 -5.41 11.02 9.11
CA LEU A 146 -6.01 11.92 10.09
C LEU A 146 -5.53 11.61 11.52
N LYS A 147 -5.56 10.33 11.90
CA LYS A 147 -5.10 9.89 13.22
C LYS A 147 -4.78 8.39 13.24
N LYS A 148 -3.94 8.00 14.19
CA LYS A 148 -3.79 6.61 14.63
C LYS A 148 -4.72 6.37 15.82
N ASN A 149 -5.53 5.33 15.77
CA ASN A 149 -6.41 4.90 16.86
C ASN A 149 -5.65 4.00 17.86
N LYS A 150 -6.28 3.70 19.00
CA LYS A 150 -5.67 2.90 20.08
C LYS A 150 -5.47 1.42 19.71
N ASP A 151 -6.29 0.92 18.80
CA ASP A 151 -6.30 -0.47 18.29
C ASP A 151 -5.38 -0.65 17.07
N GLU A 152 -4.43 0.27 16.87
CA GLU A 152 -3.50 0.30 15.74
C GLU A 152 -4.15 0.55 14.37
N SER A 153 -5.46 0.76 14.29
CA SER A 153 -6.13 1.23 13.08
C SER A 153 -5.80 2.70 12.79
N PHE A 154 -6.00 3.12 11.54
CA PHE A 154 -5.80 4.50 11.12
C PHE A 154 -7.08 5.04 10.50
N LEU A 155 -7.46 6.26 10.92
CA LEU A 155 -8.49 7.02 10.23
C LEU A 155 -7.82 7.81 9.11
N ILE A 156 -8.26 7.58 7.88
CA ILE A 156 -7.74 8.26 6.69
C ILE A 156 -8.87 8.93 5.91
N GLU A 157 -8.49 9.93 5.13
CA GLU A 157 -9.32 10.53 4.10
C GLU A 157 -8.68 10.24 2.75
N VAL A 158 -9.47 9.70 1.84
CA VAL A 158 -9.06 9.37 0.47
C VAL A 158 -9.91 10.21 -0.46
N LYS A 159 -9.27 10.97 -1.34
CA LYS A 159 -9.91 11.70 -2.42
C LYS A 159 -9.50 11.04 -3.73
N VAL A 160 -10.46 10.67 -4.56
CA VAL A 160 -10.24 10.17 -5.92
C VAL A 160 -10.93 11.13 -6.88
N ASP A 161 -10.18 11.62 -7.86
CA ASP A 161 -10.63 12.59 -8.85
C ASP A 161 -11.42 11.94 -10.00
#